data_AF-A0AAW1ZNA6-F1
#
_entry.id   AF-A0AAW1ZNA6-F1
#
_cell.length_a   1.000
_cell.length_b   1.000
_cell.length_c   1.000
_cell.angle_alpha   90.00
_cell.angle_beta   90.00
_cell.angle_gamma   90.00
#
_symmetry.space_group_name_H-M   'P 1'
#
loop_
_entity.id
_entity.type
_entity.pdbx_description
1 polymer ?
#
loop_
_entity_poly.entity_id
_entity_poly.type
_entity_poly.pdbx_seq_one_letter_code
_entity_poly.pdbx_strand_id
1 'polypeptide(L)'
;MEYVVKKSLLAPIKTLTYCVTGEKKPSGWAKRGSKRHGSKGRTCADPHLLRSYQADLERERKLREAMNAQKNAERAAMRAHFRRKYQLTKNAKDADHLRAVGRKVPLPRELAKMVRPDGADKDDGFSLLRAFQGLSFSPPIFTGSKQTKTPTAAGAEPCRVM
;
A
#
# COMPACT_ATOMS: atom_id res chain seq x y z
N MET A 1 -12.47 50.44 27.37
CA MET A 1 -12.66 49.35 26.37
C MET A 1 -11.67 48.22 26.58
N GLU A 2 -10.36 48.50 26.61
CA GLU A 2 -9.25 47.55 26.86
C GLU A 2 -9.46 46.53 27.99
N TYR A 3 -9.94 46.98 29.15
CA TYR A 3 -10.09 46.13 30.34
C TYR A 3 -11.20 45.05 30.21
N VAL A 4 -12.26 45.36 29.47
CA VAL A 4 -13.40 44.46 29.25
C VAL A 4 -13.02 43.38 28.24
N VAL A 5 -12.27 43.77 27.19
CA VAL A 5 -11.74 42.86 26.16
C VAL A 5 -10.70 41.90 26.77
N LYS A 6 -9.82 42.40 27.65
CA LYS A 6 -8.85 41.54 28.35
C LYS A 6 -9.54 40.49 29.22
N LYS A 7 -10.60 40.87 29.94
CA LYS A 7 -11.38 39.94 30.79
C LYS A 7 -12.15 38.90 29.99
N SER A 8 -12.75 39.26 28.85
CA SER A 8 -13.52 38.32 28.03
C SER A 8 -12.64 37.27 27.34
N LEU A 9 -11.39 37.61 27.00
CA LEU A 9 -10.45 36.68 26.38
C LEU A 9 -9.68 35.81 27.40
N LEU A 10 -9.47 36.31 28.62
CA LEU A 10 -8.75 35.57 29.68
C LEU A 10 -9.47 34.29 30.13
N ALA A 11 -10.79 34.27 30.13
CA ALA A 11 -11.57 33.10 30.55
C ALA A 11 -11.42 31.90 29.58
N PRO A 12 -11.66 32.04 28.26
CA PRO A 12 -11.50 30.93 27.31
C PRO A 12 -10.05 30.49 27.15
N ILE A 13 -9.07 31.40 27.28
CA ILE A 13 -7.65 31.03 27.25
C ILE A 13 -7.30 30.16 28.45
N LYS A 14 -7.73 30.53 29.67
CA LYS A 14 -7.48 29.72 30.88
C LYS A 14 -8.12 28.34 30.83
N THR A 15 -9.32 28.22 30.23
CA THR A 15 -9.96 26.90 30.03
C THR A 15 -9.19 26.04 29.04
N LEU A 16 -8.69 26.63 27.95
CA LEU A 16 -7.86 25.91 26.99
C LEU A 16 -6.54 25.46 27.61
N THR A 17 -5.86 26.34 28.38
CA THR A 17 -4.62 25.98 29.06
C THR A 17 -4.84 24.82 30.03
N TYR A 18 -5.94 24.82 30.80
CA TYR A 18 -6.29 23.71 31.69
C TYR A 18 -6.49 22.37 30.96
N CYS A 19 -7.16 22.39 29.80
CA CYS A 19 -7.36 21.18 28.99
C CYS A 19 -6.06 20.63 28.40
N VAL A 20 -5.05 21.49 28.20
CA VAL A 20 -3.75 21.11 27.61
C VAL A 20 -2.73 20.70 28.67
N THR A 21 -2.70 21.37 29.83
CA THR A 21 -1.67 21.13 30.85
C THR A 21 -2.12 20.24 32.01
N GLY A 22 -3.43 20.02 32.21
CA GLY A 22 -3.95 19.08 33.21
C GLY A 22 -3.71 19.44 34.68
N GLU A 23 -3.05 20.56 34.99
CA GLU A 23 -2.77 20.96 36.37
C GLU A 23 -3.96 21.71 37.01
N LYS A 24 -4.56 21.09 38.02
CA LYS A 24 -5.67 21.65 38.79
C LYS A 24 -5.13 22.43 40.00
N LYS A 25 -5.06 23.77 39.93
CA LYS A 25 -4.80 24.59 41.13
C LYS A 25 -6.09 24.78 41.95
N PRO A 26 -6.06 24.63 43.29
CA PRO A 26 -7.23 24.88 44.12
C PRO A 26 -7.46 26.39 44.23
N SER A 27 -8.45 26.92 43.50
CA SER A 27 -8.95 28.29 43.74
C SER A 27 -9.84 28.27 44.97
N GLY A 28 -9.30 28.77 46.09
CA GLY A 28 -9.98 28.77 47.37
C GLY A 28 -11.05 29.84 47.47
N TRP A 29 -12.29 29.56 47.07
CA TRP A 29 -13.47 30.28 47.55
C TRP A 29 -14.59 29.27 47.81
N ALA A 30 -14.91 29.07 49.09
CA ALA A 30 -15.98 28.21 49.53
C ALA A 30 -17.36 28.90 49.41
N LYS A 31 -18.37 28.06 49.12
CA LYS A 31 -19.82 28.25 49.35
C LYS A 31 -20.53 29.41 48.65
N ARG A 32 -21.42 29.07 47.71
CA ARG A 32 -22.88 29.31 47.84
C ARG A 32 -23.64 28.34 46.95
N GLY A 33 -24.61 27.68 47.55
CA GLY A 33 -25.45 26.70 46.89
C GLY A 33 -26.14 27.28 45.67
N SER A 34 -26.01 26.58 44.55
CA SER A 34 -27.06 26.53 43.55
C SER A 34 -27.13 25.09 43.14
N LYS A 35 -28.17 24.40 43.61
CA LYS A 35 -28.62 23.12 43.08
C LYS A 35 -29.14 23.41 41.67
N ARG A 36 -28.24 23.79 40.76
CA ARG A 36 -28.53 23.75 39.34
C ARG A 36 -28.63 22.28 39.06
N HIS A 37 -29.87 21.81 38.94
CA HIS A 37 -30.15 20.64 38.14
C HIS A 37 -29.29 20.82 36.90
N GLY A 38 -28.19 20.06 36.83
CA GLY A 38 -27.60 19.78 35.55
C GLY A 38 -28.78 19.29 34.74
N SER A 39 -29.13 20.03 33.69
CA SER A 39 -29.68 19.40 32.52
C SER A 39 -28.67 18.32 32.18
N LYS A 40 -28.79 17.15 32.84
CA LYS A 40 -28.50 15.87 32.24
C LYS A 40 -29.24 16.00 30.93
N GLY A 41 -28.51 16.33 29.87
CA GLY A 41 -29.03 16.25 28.52
C GLY A 41 -29.63 14.87 28.49
N ARG A 42 -30.96 14.81 28.61
CA ARG A 42 -31.69 13.60 28.37
C ARG A 42 -31.43 13.42 26.89
N THR A 43 -30.42 12.62 26.56
CA THR A 43 -30.59 11.72 25.43
C THR A 43 -31.80 10.87 25.81
N CYS A 44 -32.99 11.42 25.59
CA CYS A 44 -34.21 10.67 25.29
C CYS A 44 -34.08 9.99 23.92
N ALA A 45 -32.85 9.75 23.44
CA ALA A 45 -32.61 8.76 22.43
C ALA A 45 -32.91 7.43 23.11
N ASP A 46 -33.99 6.81 22.67
CA ASP A 46 -34.34 5.44 23.01
C ASP A 46 -33.05 4.60 23.01
N PRO A 47 -32.67 3.95 24.14
CA PRO A 47 -31.48 3.13 24.21
C PRO A 47 -31.39 2.11 23.08
N HIS A 48 -32.54 1.64 22.58
CA HIS A 48 -32.61 0.74 21.43
C HIS A 48 -32.18 1.43 20.12
N LEU A 49 -32.59 2.69 19.89
CA LEU A 49 -32.18 3.51 18.74
C LEU A 49 -30.68 3.83 18.76
N LEU A 50 -30.11 4.08 19.95
CA LEU A 50 -28.67 4.31 20.08
C LEU A 50 -27.88 3.04 19.77
N ARG A 51 -28.37 1.88 20.22
CA ARG A 51 -27.75 0.59 19.92
C ARG A 51 -27.82 0.22 18.44
N SER A 52 -28.96 0.44 17.78
CA SER A 52 -29.07 0.17 16.33
C SER A 52 -28.15 1.08 15.52
N TYR A 53 -28.07 2.36 15.86
CA TYR A 53 -27.17 3.30 15.20
C TYR A 53 -25.69 2.89 15.33
N GLN A 54 -25.26 2.48 16.53
CA GLN A 54 -23.90 1.95 16.72
C GLN A 54 -23.64 0.71 15.87
N ALA A 55 -24.61 -0.21 15.81
CA ALA A 55 -24.50 -1.41 14.98
C ALA A 55 -24.38 -1.07 13.48
N ASP A 56 -25.12 -0.06 13.00
CA ASP A 56 -25.05 0.39 11.61
C ASP A 56 -23.68 1.00 11.27
N LEU A 57 -23.11 1.82 12.18
CA LEU A 57 -21.75 2.34 12.03
C LEU A 57 -20.70 1.23 11.97
N GLU A 58 -20.83 0.19 12.81
CA GLU A 58 -19.93 -0.96 12.79
C GLU A 58 -20.05 -1.75 11.49
N ARG A 59 -21.27 -1.94 10.97
CA ARG A 59 -21.49 -2.58 9.66
C ARG A 59 -20.84 -1.78 8.55
N GLU A 60 -21.07 -0.47 8.51
CA GLU A 60 -20.49 0.40 7.49
C GLU A 60 -18.96 0.41 7.56
N ARG A 61 -18.40 0.45 8.76
CA ARG A 61 -16.95 0.33 8.99
C ARG A 61 -16.40 -0.99 8.45
N LYS A 62 -17.03 -2.12 8.76
CA LYS A 62 -16.63 -3.45 8.26
C LYS A 62 -16.67 -3.51 6.73
N LEU A 63 -17.71 -2.95 6.10
CA LEU A 63 -17.81 -2.89 4.64
C LEU A 63 -16.67 -2.07 4.02
N ARG A 64 -16.37 -0.90 4.59
CA ARG A 64 -15.23 -0.07 4.15
C ARG A 64 -13.91 -0.79 4.32
N GLU A 65 -13.69 -1.44 5.46
CA GLU A 65 -12.47 -2.20 5.74
C GLU A 65 -12.28 -3.36 4.75
N ALA A 66 -13.35 -4.08 4.42
CA ALA A 66 -13.32 -5.15 3.41
C ALA A 66 -12.93 -4.62 2.01
N MET A 67 -13.56 -3.53 1.57
CA MET A 67 -13.24 -2.90 0.28
C MET A 67 -11.79 -2.37 0.26
N ASN A 68 -11.32 -1.80 1.36
CA ASN A 68 -9.96 -1.32 1.49
C ASN A 68 -8.95 -2.46 1.51
N ALA A 69 -9.26 -3.59 2.16
CA ALA A 69 -8.44 -4.78 2.16
C ALA A 69 -8.26 -5.32 0.73
N GLN A 70 -9.34 -5.37 -0.05
CA GLN A 70 -9.28 -5.76 -1.46
C GLN A 70 -8.38 -4.80 -2.27
N LYS A 71 -8.62 -3.49 -2.22
CA LYS A 71 -7.79 -2.49 -2.93
C LYS A 71 -6.32 -2.52 -2.51
N ASN A 72 -6.05 -2.74 -1.23
CA ASN A 72 -4.69 -2.89 -0.71
C ASN A 72 -4.02 -4.15 -1.29
N ALA A 73 -4.75 -5.26 -1.37
CA ALA A 73 -4.25 -6.49 -1.95
C ALA A 73 -4.00 -6.34 -3.47
N GLU A 74 -4.84 -5.63 -4.20
CA GLU A 74 -4.64 -5.33 -5.63
C GLU A 74 -3.36 -4.51 -5.85
N ARG A 75 -3.14 -3.46 -5.04
CA ARG A 75 -1.90 -2.68 -5.05
C ARG A 75 -0.68 -3.53 -4.67
N ALA A 76 -0.81 -4.38 -3.66
CA ALA A 76 0.25 -5.30 -3.25
C ALA A 76 0.59 -6.32 -4.35
N ALA A 77 -0.41 -6.83 -5.06
CA ALA A 77 -0.22 -7.74 -6.20
C ALA A 77 0.59 -7.08 -7.31
N MET A 78 0.27 -5.82 -7.64
CA MET A 78 1.00 -5.02 -8.62
C MET A 78 2.46 -4.82 -8.20
N ARG A 79 2.69 -4.36 -6.97
CA ARG A 79 4.06 -4.17 -6.46
C ARG A 79 4.84 -5.49 -6.44
N ALA A 80 4.21 -6.60 -6.04
CA ALA A 80 4.83 -7.91 -6.04
C ALA A 80 5.20 -8.38 -7.46
N HIS A 81 4.38 -8.05 -8.46
CA HIS A 81 4.70 -8.32 -9.85
C HIS A 81 5.96 -7.57 -10.30
N PHE A 82 6.02 -6.25 -10.10
CA PHE A 82 7.19 -5.46 -10.51
C PHE A 82 8.46 -5.85 -9.75
N ARG A 83 8.36 -6.18 -8.47
CA ARG A 83 9.51 -6.69 -7.72
C ARG A 83 10.07 -7.97 -8.33
N ARG A 84 9.21 -8.90 -8.77
CA ARG A 84 9.66 -10.09 -9.50
C ARG A 84 10.30 -9.73 -10.84
N LYS A 85 9.69 -8.82 -11.61
CA LYS A 85 10.21 -8.36 -12.91
C LYS A 85 11.63 -7.80 -12.81
N TYR A 86 11.90 -7.02 -11.76
CA TYR A 86 13.20 -6.37 -11.54
C TYR A 86 14.07 -7.09 -10.49
N GLN A 87 13.74 -8.34 -10.13
CA GLN A 87 14.52 -9.16 -9.19
C GLN A 87 14.77 -8.50 -7.82
N LEU A 88 13.84 -7.66 -7.38
CA LEU A 88 13.87 -7.00 -6.08
C LEU A 88 13.38 -7.94 -4.97
N THR A 89 13.87 -7.69 -3.75
CA THR A 89 13.48 -8.45 -2.56
C THR A 89 11.98 -8.33 -2.27
N LYS A 90 11.38 -9.42 -1.79
CA LYS A 90 9.95 -9.46 -1.45
C LYS A 90 9.66 -8.55 -0.24
N ASN A 91 8.48 -7.95 -0.23
CA ASN A 91 8.03 -7.12 0.88
C ASN A 91 7.03 -7.89 1.76
N ALA A 92 7.30 -7.99 3.06
CA ALA A 92 6.45 -8.70 4.02
C ALA A 92 5.04 -8.10 4.12
N LYS A 93 4.90 -6.77 4.16
CA LYS A 93 3.59 -6.09 4.25
C LYS A 93 2.72 -6.39 3.04
N ASP A 94 3.32 -6.44 1.86
CA ASP A 94 2.59 -6.80 0.64
C ASP A 94 2.15 -8.27 0.67
N ALA A 95 2.97 -9.17 1.21
CA ALA A 95 2.58 -10.56 1.41
C ALA A 95 1.42 -10.70 2.42
N ASP A 96 1.41 -9.88 3.47
CA ASP A 96 0.32 -9.84 4.45
C ASP A 96 -0.99 -9.34 3.82
N HIS A 97 -0.96 -8.27 3.03
CA HIS A 97 -2.14 -7.77 2.32
C HIS A 97 -2.71 -8.79 1.34
N LEU A 98 -1.85 -9.54 0.64
CA LEU A 98 -2.28 -10.63 -0.23
C LEU A 98 -2.88 -11.80 0.55
N ARG A 99 -2.30 -12.15 1.71
CA ARG A 99 -2.83 -13.21 2.59
C ARG A 99 -4.16 -12.83 3.23
N ALA A 100 -4.35 -11.55 3.59
CA ALA A 100 -5.55 -11.05 4.25
C ALA A 100 -6.84 -11.27 3.42
N VAL A 101 -6.73 -11.27 2.09
CA VAL A 101 -7.87 -11.52 1.19
C VAL A 101 -8.07 -13.03 0.91
N GLY A 102 -7.10 -13.89 1.29
CA GLY A 102 -7.20 -15.35 1.20
C GLY A 102 -7.31 -15.95 -0.20
N ARG A 103 -7.40 -15.09 -1.24
CA ARG A 103 -7.54 -15.47 -2.64
C ARG A 103 -6.44 -14.85 -3.48
N LYS A 104 -6.13 -15.47 -4.63
CA LYS A 104 -5.26 -14.87 -5.64
C LYS A 104 -5.95 -13.60 -6.14
N VAL A 105 -5.46 -12.44 -5.71
CA VAL A 105 -6.02 -11.16 -6.12
C VAL A 105 -5.66 -10.92 -7.60
N PRO A 106 -6.66 -10.89 -8.51
CA PRO A 106 -6.39 -10.60 -9.91
C PRO A 106 -5.90 -9.17 -10.03
N LEU A 107 -4.92 -8.95 -10.89
CA LEU A 107 -4.46 -7.61 -11.18
C LEU A 107 -5.59 -6.84 -11.91
N PRO A 108 -5.90 -5.58 -11.52
CA PRO A 108 -6.91 -4.77 -12.21
C PRO A 108 -6.69 -4.73 -13.72
N ARG A 109 -7.78 -4.71 -14.50
CA ARG A 109 -7.76 -4.95 -15.96
C ARG A 109 -6.81 -4.01 -16.72
N GLU A 110 -6.75 -2.73 -16.35
CA GLU A 110 -5.81 -1.76 -16.93
C GLU A 110 -4.34 -2.10 -16.62
N LEU A 111 -4.07 -2.56 -15.40
CA LEU A 111 -2.72 -2.94 -14.97
C LEU A 111 -2.30 -4.30 -15.52
N ALA A 112 -3.27 -5.21 -15.71
CA ALA A 112 -3.05 -6.50 -16.36
C ALA A 112 -2.51 -6.34 -17.79
N LYS A 113 -2.95 -5.31 -18.53
CA LYS A 113 -2.45 -4.96 -19.87
C LYS A 113 -1.01 -4.45 -19.88
N MET A 114 -0.54 -3.82 -18.80
CA MET A 114 0.87 -3.40 -18.70
C MET A 114 1.81 -4.54 -18.27
N VAL A 115 1.24 -5.55 -17.60
CA VAL A 115 1.98 -6.67 -17.04
C VAL A 115 2.05 -7.85 -18.00
N ARG A 116 0.94 -8.15 -18.67
CA ARG A 116 0.92 -9.10 -19.77
C ARG A 116 1.17 -8.29 -21.03
N PRO A 117 2.27 -8.53 -21.79
CA PRO A 117 2.29 -8.02 -23.15
C PRO A 117 1.02 -8.56 -23.82
N ASP A 118 0.21 -7.67 -24.42
CA ASP A 118 -0.84 -8.10 -25.34
C ASP A 118 -0.19 -9.12 -26.26
N GLY A 119 -0.70 -10.35 -26.21
CA GLY A 119 0.07 -11.51 -26.59
C GLY A 119 0.43 -11.43 -28.05
N ALA A 120 1.68 -11.06 -28.35
CA ALA A 120 2.27 -11.02 -29.68
C ALA A 120 1.20 -10.84 -30.76
N ASP A 121 0.59 -9.65 -30.85
CA ASP A 121 -0.01 -9.26 -32.11
C ASP A 121 1.13 -9.43 -33.10
N LYS A 122 1.00 -10.47 -33.95
CA LYS A 122 2.01 -10.77 -34.95
C LYS A 122 2.11 -9.49 -35.75
N ASP A 123 3.22 -8.79 -35.60
CA ASP A 123 3.55 -7.67 -36.44
C ASP A 123 3.45 -8.18 -37.89
N ASP A 124 2.36 -7.83 -38.57
CA ASP A 124 2.31 -7.72 -40.03
C ASP A 124 3.18 -6.52 -40.48
N GLY A 125 4.11 -6.07 -39.64
CA GLY A 125 5.22 -5.21 -40.00
C GLY A 125 6.10 -5.97 -40.96
N PHE A 126 5.95 -5.63 -42.24
CA PHE A 126 6.80 -6.01 -43.37
C PHE A 126 8.13 -6.59 -42.91
N SER A 127 8.23 -7.92 -42.87
CA SER A 127 9.46 -8.58 -42.49
C SER A 127 10.51 -8.19 -43.52
N LEU A 128 11.33 -7.19 -43.22
CA LEU A 128 12.39 -6.68 -44.11
C LEU A 128 13.33 -7.83 -44.53
N LEU A 129 13.46 -8.85 -43.68
CA LEU A 129 14.21 -10.09 -43.93
C LEU A 129 13.57 -11.01 -44.98
N ARG A 130 12.27 -10.89 -45.27
CA ARG A 130 11.59 -11.66 -46.32
C ARG A 130 12.07 -11.25 -47.71
N ALA A 131 12.39 -9.98 -47.92
CA ALA A 131 12.95 -9.49 -49.18
C ALA A 131 14.33 -10.10 -49.50
N PHE A 132 15.05 -10.59 -48.49
CA PHE A 132 16.36 -11.23 -48.64
C PHE A 132 16.31 -12.76 -48.65
N GLN A 133 15.12 -13.38 -48.63
CA GLN A 133 14.99 -14.85 -48.68
C GLN A 133 15.50 -15.47 -49.99
N GLY A 134 15.55 -14.69 -51.08
CA GLY A 134 16.16 -15.10 -52.35
C GLY A 134 17.67 -14.87 -52.43
N LEU A 135 18.27 -14.22 -51.42
CA LEU A 135 19.71 -13.97 -51.34
C LEU A 135 20.33 -14.97 -50.38
N SER A 136 20.61 -16.18 -50.88
CA SER A 136 21.40 -17.16 -50.16
C SER A 136 22.82 -16.62 -49.97
N PHE A 137 23.17 -16.17 -48.77
CA PHE A 137 24.57 -16.07 -48.39
C PHE A 137 25.06 -17.50 -48.16
N SER A 138 25.81 -18.05 -49.13
CA SER A 138 26.59 -19.25 -48.92
C SER A 138 27.49 -19.02 -47.69
N PRO A 139 27.42 -19.85 -46.64
CA PRO A 139 28.39 -19.75 -45.55
C PRO A 139 29.79 -19.92 -46.18
N PRO A 140 30.80 -19.11 -45.80
CA PRO A 140 32.15 -19.40 -46.24
C PRO A 140 32.49 -20.81 -45.76
N ILE A 141 32.87 -21.62 -46.72
CA ILE A 141 33.48 -22.92 -46.51
C ILE A 141 34.77 -22.65 -45.72
N PHE A 142 34.70 -22.68 -44.39
CA PHE A 142 35.88 -22.90 -43.58
C PHE A 142 36.22 -24.38 -43.70
N THR A 143 37.01 -24.67 -44.73
CA THR A 143 37.73 -25.92 -44.86
C THR A 143 38.64 -26.11 -43.65
N GLY A 144 38.53 -27.28 -43.02
CA GLY A 144 39.64 -27.96 -42.35
C GLY A 144 40.21 -27.33 -41.09
N SER A 145 39.68 -27.72 -39.93
CA SER A 145 40.50 -27.86 -38.74
C SER A 145 40.24 -29.24 -38.12
N LYS A 146 41.31 -30.03 -38.07
CA LYS A 146 41.32 -31.44 -37.69
C LYS A 146 40.90 -31.61 -36.24
N GLN A 147 40.01 -32.56 -35.97
CA GLN A 147 39.91 -33.15 -34.64
C GLN A 147 41.18 -33.95 -34.37
N THR A 148 41.95 -33.53 -33.37
CA THR A 148 42.96 -34.37 -32.73
C THR A 148 42.49 -34.60 -31.30
N LYS A 149 42.27 -35.86 -30.94
CA LYS A 149 41.90 -36.27 -29.57
C LYS A 149 43.16 -36.56 -28.76
N THR A 150 43.07 -36.23 -27.45
CA THR A 150 43.83 -36.70 -26.26
C THR A 150 45.26 -36.19 -26.02
N PRO A 151 45.76 -36.08 -24.75
CA PRO A 151 45.14 -36.41 -23.45
C PRO A 151 45.17 -35.28 -22.38
N THR A 152 44.44 -35.55 -21.29
CA THR A 152 44.43 -34.96 -19.95
C THR A 152 45.73 -34.29 -19.47
N ALA A 153 45.62 -33.06 -18.98
CA ALA A 153 46.57 -32.46 -18.04
C ALA A 153 45.81 -32.02 -16.78
N ALA A 154 46.28 -32.51 -15.65
CA ALA A 154 45.79 -32.19 -14.32
C ALA A 154 46.19 -30.75 -13.91
N GLY A 155 45.34 -30.10 -13.12
CA GLY A 155 45.71 -29.01 -12.24
C GLY A 155 45.42 -27.59 -12.75
N ALA A 156 44.30 -27.00 -12.29
CA ALA A 156 44.19 -25.56 -12.06
C ALA A 156 43.00 -25.28 -11.12
N GLU A 157 43.33 -24.77 -9.94
CA GLU A 157 42.44 -24.31 -8.87
C GLU A 157 41.35 -23.32 -9.35
N PRO A 158 40.15 -23.30 -8.74
CA PRO A 158 39.14 -22.29 -9.03
C PRO A 158 39.49 -20.92 -8.41
N CYS A 159 39.51 -19.88 -9.24
CA CYS A 159 39.73 -18.49 -8.84
C CYS A 159 38.79 -18.04 -7.70
N ARG A 160 39.37 -17.52 -6.62
CA ARG A 160 38.65 -16.83 -5.54
C ARG A 160 38.57 -15.34 -5.87
N VAL A 161 37.36 -14.81 -5.95
CA VAL A 161 37.05 -13.38 -6.15
C VAL A 161 37.31 -12.64 -4.83
N MET A 162 38.04 -11.52 -4.90
CA MET A 162 38.13 -10.54 -3.80
C MET A 162 36.88 -9.66 -3.77
#